data_AF-A0A958RD79-F1
#
_entry.id   AF-A0A958RD79-F1
#
_cell.length_a   1.000
_cell.length_b   1.000
_cell.length_c   1.000
_cell.angle_alpha   90.00
_cell.angle_beta   90.00
_cell.angle_gamma   90.00
#
_symmetry.space_group_name_H-M   'P 1'
#
loop_
_entity.id
_entity.type
_entity.pdbx_description
1 polymer ?
#
loop_
_entity_poly.entity_id
_entity_poly.type
_entity_poly.pdbx_seq_one_letter_code
_entity_poly.pdbx_strand_id
1 'polypeptide(L)'
;MANSTEIKVIEPGHFRPDAHYYQKVVNAQIHPLIKFFLGLSKQQIVSRYCHLNPQADPEMLMERLCYQAKHLRWSGADLFYVTTAQGQHKIVVVEVNSCPSGQKSMPLRDDAHEAGGYEAVLRHSFLNKLKGKRMAKGELAVIFDKNPMEASGYAATLADLTGEKVYLIPFYQKSWDENCRYNEDKVLQFQWKGEWKSVRAAFRYVTQKPWNRIPVDCKTQIFNPVIGCLAGGRNKLVAAKAYELFNADLAGDGLKINIPHTIYDVDKMEIPMIIQSLGGRGVVKIPYSNAGQGVFTITNSKELNDFMEREDSYDRYIVQGLIGNSSWSSRSPDGELYHVGTMPNKKNHIYVADIRFMVASGEDGFLPICLYARKAREPLQDHLDEAADSWSMLGTNLSKKMGEDKWDSETERLILMDTRDFNKLGIGIDQLIEGYVQTVLAVTAIDKLAIQLINDKGRLKRKLFRSLNKDEAYIGELFNPWGTTSV
;
A
#
# COMPACT_ATOMS: atom_id res chain seq x y z
N MET A 1 -6.26 -22.15 7.44
CA MET A 1 -5.05 -22.99 7.45
C MET A 1 -4.08 -22.41 8.47
N ALA A 2 -3.53 -23.22 9.37
CA ALA A 2 -2.45 -22.75 10.26
C ALA A 2 -1.24 -22.34 9.42
N ASN A 3 -0.58 -21.23 9.78
CA ASN A 3 0.61 -20.78 9.08
C ASN A 3 1.72 -21.82 9.24
N SER A 4 2.20 -22.38 8.14
CA SER A 4 3.36 -23.25 8.16
C SER A 4 4.62 -22.39 8.30
N THR A 5 5.46 -22.71 9.28
CA THR A 5 6.83 -22.18 9.43
C THR A 5 7.83 -22.89 8.51
N GLU A 6 7.36 -23.87 7.73
CA GLU A 6 8.17 -24.66 6.81
C GLU A 6 8.57 -23.85 5.57
N ILE A 7 9.87 -23.89 5.27
CA ILE A 7 10.41 -23.37 4.01
C ILE A 7 10.03 -24.32 2.88
N LYS A 8 9.55 -23.76 1.76
CA LYS A 8 9.21 -24.54 0.56
C LYS A 8 10.17 -24.22 -0.58
N VAL A 9 10.49 -25.24 -1.38
CA VAL A 9 11.22 -25.06 -2.64
C VAL A 9 10.20 -25.09 -3.78
N ILE A 10 10.23 -24.06 -4.61
CA ILE A 10 9.38 -23.94 -5.80
C ILE A 10 10.26 -24.11 -7.02
N GLU A 11 9.96 -25.13 -7.82
CA GLU A 11 10.67 -25.42 -9.07
C GLU A 11 9.96 -24.75 -10.26
N PRO A 12 10.69 -24.45 -11.36
CA PRO A 12 10.07 -23.98 -12.59
C PRO A 12 8.99 -24.95 -13.13
N GLY A 13 8.01 -24.43 -13.86
CA GLY A 13 6.90 -25.16 -14.46
C GLY A 13 5.74 -25.50 -13.50
N HIS A 14 5.72 -24.94 -12.29
CA HIS A 14 4.75 -25.30 -11.25
C HIS A 14 3.71 -24.21 -10.95
N PHE A 15 3.63 -23.13 -11.75
CA PHE A 15 2.58 -22.13 -11.56
C PHE A 15 1.20 -22.74 -11.79
N ARG A 16 0.28 -22.46 -10.86
CA ARG A 16 -1.09 -22.96 -10.90
C ARG A 16 -2.07 -21.85 -10.54
N PRO A 17 -2.95 -21.40 -11.46
CA PRO A 17 -3.88 -20.31 -11.18
C PRO A 17 -4.73 -20.52 -9.93
N ASP A 18 -5.25 -21.72 -9.72
CA ASP A 18 -6.11 -22.07 -8.59
C ASP A 18 -5.40 -22.01 -7.23
N ALA A 19 -4.07 -22.10 -7.21
CA ALA A 19 -3.25 -21.98 -6.00
C ALA A 19 -2.94 -20.51 -5.64
N HIS A 20 -3.08 -19.58 -6.59
CA HIS A 20 -2.55 -18.21 -6.46
C HIS A 20 -3.61 -17.12 -6.60
N TYR A 21 -4.75 -17.41 -7.24
CA TYR A 21 -5.88 -16.48 -7.36
C TYR A 21 -7.08 -16.93 -6.53
N TYR A 22 -7.96 -15.99 -6.17
CA TYR A 22 -9.27 -16.37 -5.65
C TYR A 22 -10.08 -17.12 -6.71
N GLN A 23 -10.87 -18.11 -6.32
CA GLN A 23 -11.72 -18.88 -7.24
C GLN A 23 -12.66 -17.99 -8.07
N LYS A 24 -13.16 -16.90 -7.49
CA LYS A 24 -13.98 -15.91 -8.22
C LYS A 24 -13.21 -15.15 -9.30
N VAL A 25 -11.88 -15.02 -9.17
CA VAL A 25 -10.99 -14.34 -10.13
C VAL A 25 -10.62 -15.25 -11.28
N VAL A 26 -10.35 -16.53 -11.02
CA VAL A 26 -10.07 -17.53 -12.07
C VAL A 26 -11.20 -17.60 -13.11
N ASN A 27 -12.45 -17.37 -12.66
CA ASN A 27 -13.64 -17.40 -13.52
C ASN A 27 -14.11 -16.00 -13.97
N ALA A 28 -13.34 -14.94 -13.70
CA ALA A 28 -13.74 -13.57 -14.00
C ALA A 28 -13.19 -13.11 -15.36
N GLN A 29 -14.03 -12.44 -16.13
CA GLN A 29 -13.65 -11.80 -17.38
C GLN A 29 -13.44 -10.30 -17.15
N ILE A 30 -12.27 -9.79 -17.51
CA ILE A 30 -11.90 -8.39 -17.30
C ILE A 30 -12.90 -7.44 -17.96
N HIS A 31 -13.27 -6.35 -17.28
CA HIS A 31 -14.17 -5.36 -17.84
C HIS A 31 -13.53 -4.66 -19.06
N PRO A 32 -14.25 -4.44 -20.19
CA PRO A 32 -13.70 -3.83 -21.39
C PRO A 32 -13.06 -2.45 -21.15
N LEU A 33 -13.68 -1.61 -20.33
CA LEU A 33 -13.13 -0.29 -19.97
C LEU A 33 -11.81 -0.40 -19.19
N ILE A 34 -11.68 -1.40 -18.32
CA ILE A 34 -10.43 -1.67 -17.59
C ILE A 34 -9.37 -2.17 -18.57
N LYS A 35 -9.70 -3.11 -19.44
CA LYS A 35 -8.78 -3.61 -20.47
C LYS A 35 -8.29 -2.47 -21.37
N PHE A 36 -9.19 -1.58 -21.78
CA PHE A 36 -8.87 -0.38 -22.56
C PHE A 36 -7.95 0.57 -21.80
N PHE A 37 -8.29 0.91 -20.55
CA PHE A 37 -7.45 1.75 -19.68
C PHE A 37 -6.02 1.22 -19.56
N LEU A 38 -5.88 -0.08 -19.30
CA LEU A 38 -4.58 -0.74 -19.14
C LEU A 38 -3.75 -0.79 -20.43
N GLY A 39 -4.37 -0.51 -21.58
CA GLY A 39 -3.71 -0.39 -22.89
C GLY A 39 -3.40 1.04 -23.32
N LEU A 40 -3.78 2.06 -22.54
CA LEU A 40 -3.48 3.46 -22.88
C LEU A 40 -1.98 3.74 -22.81
N SER A 41 -1.46 4.48 -23.78
CA SER A 41 -0.11 5.03 -23.73
C SER A 41 -0.02 6.19 -22.74
N LYS A 42 1.19 6.49 -22.25
CA LYS A 42 1.41 7.66 -21.38
C LYS A 42 1.02 8.96 -22.08
N GLN A 43 1.23 9.07 -23.39
CA GLN A 43 0.82 10.23 -24.19
C GLN A 43 -0.70 10.40 -24.18
N GLN A 44 -1.46 9.31 -24.33
CA GLN A 44 -2.92 9.36 -24.24
C GLN A 44 -3.39 9.76 -22.84
N ILE A 45 -2.75 9.22 -21.79
CA ILE A 45 -3.03 9.56 -20.39
C ILE A 45 -2.77 11.06 -20.13
N VAL A 46 -1.59 11.57 -20.50
CA VAL A 46 -1.22 12.98 -20.34
C VAL A 46 -2.18 13.88 -21.10
N SER A 47 -2.44 13.58 -22.38
CA SER A 47 -3.34 14.38 -23.21
C SER A 47 -4.75 14.46 -22.60
N ARG A 48 -5.30 13.32 -22.15
CA ARG A 48 -6.63 13.30 -21.53
C ARG A 48 -6.65 14.01 -20.17
N TYR A 49 -5.65 13.77 -19.32
CA TYR A 49 -5.58 14.38 -18.00
C TYR A 49 -5.47 15.90 -18.07
N CYS A 50 -4.55 16.43 -18.88
CA CYS A 50 -4.34 17.89 -19.03
C CYS A 50 -5.53 18.57 -19.73
N HIS A 51 -6.27 17.88 -20.60
CA HIS A 51 -7.51 18.42 -21.17
C HIS A 51 -8.59 18.66 -20.09
N LEU A 52 -8.70 17.76 -19.11
CA LEU A 52 -9.64 17.89 -17.99
C LEU A 52 -9.09 18.80 -16.87
N ASN A 53 -7.78 19.02 -16.86
CA ASN A 53 -7.07 19.85 -15.87
C ASN A 53 -6.19 20.87 -16.61
N PRO A 54 -6.75 21.96 -17.16
CA PRO A 54 -6.01 22.89 -18.04
C PRO A 54 -4.82 23.59 -17.38
N GLN A 55 -4.72 23.55 -16.05
CA GLN A 55 -3.60 24.11 -15.29
C GLN A 55 -2.41 23.15 -15.22
N ALA A 56 -2.61 21.85 -15.47
CA ALA A 56 -1.57 20.84 -15.35
C ALA A 56 -0.62 20.87 -16.55
N ASP A 57 0.68 20.99 -16.27
CA ASP A 57 1.73 20.97 -17.28
C ASP A 57 1.90 19.56 -17.89
N PRO A 58 1.72 19.39 -19.22
CA PRO A 58 1.85 18.10 -19.88
C PRO A 58 3.27 17.51 -19.85
N GLU A 59 4.31 18.34 -19.95
CA GLU A 59 5.70 17.89 -19.96
C GLU A 59 6.08 17.39 -18.57
N MET A 60 5.70 18.15 -17.54
CA MET A 60 5.95 17.76 -16.16
C MET A 60 5.19 16.50 -15.80
N LEU A 61 3.92 16.35 -16.20
CA LEU A 61 3.19 15.12 -15.97
C LEU A 61 3.84 13.91 -16.68
N MET A 62 4.28 14.08 -17.93
CA MET A 62 5.01 13.03 -18.65
C MET A 62 6.30 12.63 -17.90
N GLU A 63 7.06 13.59 -17.39
CA GLU A 63 8.26 13.32 -16.58
C GLU A 63 7.93 12.46 -15.35
N ARG A 64 6.80 12.74 -14.68
CA ARG A 64 6.34 11.96 -13.52
C ARG A 64 5.92 10.54 -13.90
N LEU A 65 5.19 10.36 -15.01
CA LEU A 65 4.83 9.02 -15.49
C LEU A 65 6.06 8.20 -15.92
N CYS A 66 7.08 8.87 -16.46
CA CYS A 66 8.35 8.26 -16.87
C CYS A 66 9.37 8.11 -15.72
N TYR A 67 9.05 8.57 -14.51
CA TYR A 67 9.96 8.48 -13.36
C TYR A 67 10.33 7.03 -13.03
N GLN A 68 11.64 6.77 -12.95
CA GLN A 68 12.17 5.47 -12.55
C GLN A 68 12.46 5.46 -11.06
N ALA A 69 11.56 4.88 -10.27
CA ALA A 69 11.72 4.78 -8.83
C ALA A 69 12.97 3.98 -8.46
N LYS A 70 13.72 4.44 -7.46
CA LYS A 70 14.98 3.82 -7.02
C LYS A 70 14.74 2.78 -5.92
N HIS A 71 13.90 3.12 -4.96
CA HIS A 71 13.63 2.32 -3.76
C HIS A 71 12.22 1.76 -3.76
N LEU A 72 11.20 2.56 -4.01
CA LEU A 72 9.78 2.17 -3.99
C LEU A 72 9.29 1.80 -5.40
N ARG A 73 9.83 0.70 -5.95
CA ARG A 73 9.56 0.32 -7.34
C ARG A 73 8.22 -0.39 -7.56
N TRP A 74 7.62 -0.96 -6.53
CA TRP A 74 6.29 -1.57 -6.60
C TRP A 74 5.45 -1.11 -5.43
N SER A 75 4.29 -0.50 -5.69
CA SER A 75 3.50 0.09 -4.61
C SER A 75 2.02 0.13 -4.97
N GLY A 76 1.17 0.26 -3.95
CA GLY A 76 -0.26 0.45 -4.15
C GLY A 76 -0.78 1.60 -3.31
N ALA A 77 -1.57 2.48 -3.92
CA ALA A 77 -2.30 3.52 -3.21
C ALA A 77 -3.74 3.06 -2.94
N ASP A 78 -4.24 3.40 -1.75
CA ASP A 78 -5.66 3.31 -1.42
C ASP A 78 -6.28 4.67 -1.74
N LEU A 79 -7.28 4.66 -2.61
CA LEU A 79 -7.86 5.85 -3.20
C LEU A 79 -9.34 5.94 -2.86
N PHE A 80 -9.82 7.15 -2.57
CA PHE A 80 -11.24 7.45 -2.50
C PHE A 80 -11.66 8.28 -3.71
N TYR A 81 -12.82 7.92 -4.26
CA TYR A 81 -13.56 8.78 -5.18
C TYR A 81 -14.52 9.64 -4.36
N VAL A 82 -14.30 10.96 -4.42
CA VAL A 82 -14.96 11.92 -3.55
C VAL A 82 -15.54 13.07 -4.36
N THR A 83 -16.47 13.79 -3.74
CA THR A 83 -16.96 15.08 -4.23
C THR A 83 -16.72 16.18 -3.19
N THR A 84 -16.53 17.41 -3.64
CA THR A 84 -16.53 18.59 -2.76
C THR A 84 -17.94 19.12 -2.54
N ALA A 85 -18.09 20.10 -1.63
CA ALA A 85 -19.30 20.89 -1.44
C ALA A 85 -19.83 21.57 -2.71
N GLN A 86 -18.96 21.85 -3.68
CA GLN A 86 -19.30 22.46 -4.97
C GLN A 86 -19.63 21.42 -6.06
N GLY A 87 -19.69 20.12 -5.70
CA GLY A 87 -19.96 19.05 -6.66
C GLY A 87 -18.76 18.68 -7.54
N GLN A 88 -17.53 19.07 -7.15
CA GLN A 88 -16.33 18.71 -7.91
C GLN A 88 -15.85 17.33 -7.52
N HIS A 89 -15.81 16.41 -8.48
CA HIS A 89 -15.32 15.06 -8.28
C HIS A 89 -13.78 15.02 -8.31
N LYS A 90 -13.18 14.27 -7.38
CA LYS A 90 -11.72 14.11 -7.27
C LYS A 90 -11.34 12.71 -6.81
N ILE A 91 -10.12 12.29 -7.13
CA ILE A 91 -9.48 11.14 -6.51
C ILE A 91 -8.52 11.62 -5.42
N VAL A 92 -8.63 11.00 -4.25
CA VAL A 92 -7.86 11.35 -3.06
C VAL A 92 -7.06 10.15 -2.55
N VAL A 93 -5.78 10.37 -2.26
CA VAL A 93 -4.86 9.36 -1.71
C VAL A 93 -5.05 9.26 -0.19
N VAL A 94 -5.48 8.07 0.26
CA VAL A 94 -5.70 7.78 1.69
C VAL A 94 -4.43 7.24 2.35
N GLU A 95 -3.76 6.29 1.69
CA GLU A 95 -2.45 5.77 2.09
C GLU A 95 -1.73 5.11 0.90
N VAL A 96 -0.40 4.98 1.02
CA VAL A 96 0.43 4.22 0.08
C VAL A 96 1.09 3.05 0.79
N ASN A 97 1.15 1.91 0.12
CA ASN A 97 1.65 0.64 0.62
C ASN A 97 2.86 0.17 -0.20
N SER A 98 4.01 -0.06 0.45
CA SER A 98 5.27 -0.48 -0.19
C SER A 98 5.41 -1.99 -0.45
N CYS A 99 4.38 -2.75 -0.11
CA CYS A 99 4.23 -4.17 -0.41
C CYS A 99 2.71 -4.45 -0.41
N PRO A 100 2.02 -4.01 -1.49
CA PRO A 100 0.58 -4.14 -1.60
C PRO A 100 0.17 -5.59 -1.89
N SER A 101 -1.06 -5.93 -1.49
CA SER A 101 -1.74 -7.16 -1.90
C SER A 101 -2.76 -6.80 -2.98
N GLY A 102 -2.91 -7.65 -4.00
CA GLY A 102 -3.93 -7.43 -5.02
C GLY A 102 -3.91 -8.37 -6.21
N GLN A 103 -2.82 -9.07 -6.51
CA GLN A 103 -2.75 -9.87 -7.75
C GLN A 103 -3.80 -10.99 -7.77
N LYS A 104 -3.97 -11.66 -6.63
CA LYS A 104 -5.01 -12.66 -6.39
C LYS A 104 -6.46 -12.15 -6.56
N SER A 105 -6.65 -10.83 -6.68
CA SER A 105 -7.92 -10.12 -6.80
C SER A 105 -8.15 -9.48 -8.18
N MET A 106 -7.21 -9.61 -9.12
CA MET A 106 -7.27 -8.98 -10.44
C MET A 106 -7.59 -10.03 -11.51
N PRO A 107 -8.69 -9.89 -12.28
CA PRO A 107 -8.93 -10.73 -13.46
C PRO A 107 -7.77 -10.66 -14.45
N LEU A 108 -7.50 -11.78 -15.14
CA LEU A 108 -6.45 -11.83 -16.15
C LEU A 108 -6.78 -10.89 -17.32
N ARG A 109 -5.73 -10.26 -17.87
CA ARG A 109 -5.86 -9.45 -19.10
C ARG A 109 -5.93 -10.33 -20.34
N ASP A 110 -5.23 -11.45 -20.27
CA ASP A 110 -5.08 -12.46 -21.30
C ASP A 110 -5.00 -13.83 -20.62
N ASP A 111 -5.93 -14.71 -20.94
CA ASP A 111 -6.07 -16.03 -20.33
C ASP A 111 -4.92 -16.97 -20.72
N ALA A 112 -4.19 -16.69 -21.81
CA ALA A 112 -2.99 -17.44 -22.17
C ALA A 112 -1.79 -17.12 -21.25
N HIS A 113 -1.83 -16.01 -20.52
CA HIS A 113 -0.77 -15.55 -19.62
C HIS A 113 -1.22 -15.67 -18.16
N GLU A 114 -1.26 -16.91 -17.67
CA GLU A 114 -1.79 -17.29 -16.36
C GLU A 114 -1.14 -16.55 -15.16
N ALA A 115 0.15 -16.22 -15.25
CA ALA A 115 0.85 -15.48 -14.21
C ALA A 115 0.45 -13.99 -14.13
N GLY A 116 -0.16 -13.45 -15.18
CA GLY A 116 -0.76 -12.12 -15.22
C GLY A 116 0.07 -11.02 -14.54
N GLY A 117 -0.51 -10.41 -13.50
CA GLY A 117 0.14 -9.32 -12.77
C GLY A 117 1.35 -9.72 -11.92
N TYR A 118 1.50 -11.00 -11.54
CA TYR A 118 2.71 -11.48 -10.87
C TYR A 118 3.92 -11.33 -11.79
N GLU A 119 3.78 -11.80 -13.03
CA GLU A 119 4.83 -11.70 -14.05
C GLU A 119 5.14 -10.23 -14.36
N ALA A 120 4.12 -9.39 -14.51
CA ALA A 120 4.31 -7.98 -14.80
C ALA A 120 5.20 -7.28 -13.75
N VAL A 121 4.95 -7.51 -12.45
CA VAL A 121 5.79 -6.94 -11.38
C VAL A 121 7.21 -7.51 -11.41
N LEU A 122 7.33 -8.83 -11.55
CA LEU A 122 8.62 -9.50 -11.46
C LEU A 122 9.51 -9.14 -12.65
N ARG A 123 8.99 -9.23 -13.87
CA ARG A 123 9.71 -8.99 -15.12
C ARG A 123 10.09 -7.51 -15.26
N HIS A 124 9.12 -6.61 -15.16
CA HIS A 124 9.36 -5.18 -15.43
C HIS A 124 10.05 -4.45 -14.29
N SER A 125 9.93 -4.94 -13.05
CA SER A 125 10.43 -4.20 -11.88
C SER A 125 11.47 -4.96 -11.07
N PHE A 126 11.16 -6.16 -10.56
CA PHE A 126 12.08 -6.88 -9.67
C PHE A 126 13.34 -7.34 -10.40
N LEU A 127 13.21 -8.21 -11.42
CA LEU A 127 14.32 -8.75 -12.19
C LEU A 127 15.07 -7.64 -12.93
N ASN A 128 14.33 -6.67 -13.46
CA ASN A 128 14.92 -5.46 -14.02
C ASN A 128 15.89 -4.76 -13.04
N LYS A 129 15.52 -4.65 -11.75
CA LYS A 129 16.36 -4.03 -10.70
C LYS A 129 17.67 -4.78 -10.47
N LEU A 130 17.66 -6.09 -10.70
CA LEU A 130 18.80 -6.96 -10.44
C LEU A 130 19.80 -6.97 -11.60
N LYS A 131 19.38 -6.58 -12.82
CA LYS A 131 20.26 -6.52 -14.00
C LYS A 131 21.48 -5.63 -13.70
N GLY A 132 22.67 -6.16 -14.00
CA GLY A 132 23.94 -5.44 -13.83
C GLY A 132 24.37 -5.20 -12.37
N LYS A 133 23.60 -5.65 -11.37
CA LYS A 133 24.00 -5.47 -9.97
C LYS A 133 24.97 -6.53 -9.51
N ARG A 134 26.03 -6.10 -8.84
CA ARG A 134 26.90 -6.99 -8.06
C ARG A 134 26.11 -7.51 -6.86
N MET A 135 25.89 -8.82 -6.82
CA MET A 135 25.18 -9.51 -5.74
C MET A 135 26.09 -10.52 -5.06
N ALA A 136 25.75 -10.88 -3.82
CA ALA A 136 26.36 -12.04 -3.18
C ALA A 136 26.01 -13.33 -3.97
N LYS A 137 26.83 -14.37 -3.85
CA LYS A 137 26.43 -15.71 -4.30
C LYS A 137 25.31 -16.22 -3.37
N GLY A 138 24.31 -16.87 -3.95
CA GLY A 138 23.18 -17.37 -3.18
C GLY A 138 21.98 -17.70 -4.04
N GLU A 139 20.88 -18.03 -3.37
CA GLU A 139 19.62 -18.49 -3.95
C GLU A 139 18.64 -17.30 -4.14
N LEU A 140 17.61 -17.51 -4.94
CA LEU A 140 16.44 -16.62 -5.01
C LEU A 140 15.42 -17.02 -3.95
N ALA A 141 14.77 -16.02 -3.36
CA ALA A 141 13.74 -16.26 -2.37
C ALA A 141 12.52 -15.34 -2.52
N VAL A 142 11.39 -15.80 -1.99
CA VAL A 142 10.28 -14.96 -1.58
C VAL A 142 10.14 -15.08 -0.07
N ILE A 143 10.33 -13.97 0.64
CA ILE A 143 10.14 -13.91 2.10
C ILE A 143 8.76 -13.35 2.42
N PHE A 144 8.01 -13.95 3.35
CA PHE A 144 6.64 -13.52 3.63
C PHE A 144 6.22 -13.67 5.09
N ASP A 145 5.34 -12.80 5.56
CA ASP A 145 4.74 -12.89 6.91
C ASP A 145 3.20 -12.94 6.90
N LYS A 146 2.61 -12.88 5.71
CA LYS A 146 1.17 -12.86 5.49
C LYS A 146 0.86 -13.31 4.06
N ASN A 147 -0.39 -13.72 3.80
CA ASN A 147 -0.92 -14.04 2.47
C ASN A 147 -0.07 -15.09 1.69
N PRO A 148 0.06 -16.33 2.18
CA PRO A 148 0.85 -17.37 1.52
C PRO A 148 0.41 -17.63 0.07
N MET A 149 -0.88 -17.49 -0.26
CA MET A 149 -1.41 -17.58 -1.63
C MET A 149 -0.75 -16.60 -2.59
N GLU A 150 -0.57 -15.34 -2.16
CA GLU A 150 0.01 -14.31 -3.02
C GLU A 150 1.54 -14.41 -3.05
N ALA A 151 2.16 -14.72 -1.91
CA ALA A 151 3.60 -14.95 -1.83
C ALA A 151 4.03 -16.16 -2.68
N SER A 152 3.27 -17.26 -2.67
CA SER A 152 3.55 -18.44 -3.49
C SER A 152 3.38 -18.16 -4.98
N GLY A 153 2.43 -17.31 -5.38
CA GLY A 153 2.27 -16.88 -6.77
C GLY A 153 3.48 -16.13 -7.30
N TYR A 154 4.06 -15.22 -6.49
CA TYR A 154 5.33 -14.58 -6.82
C TYR A 154 6.49 -15.58 -6.86
N ALA A 155 6.53 -16.58 -5.98
CA ALA A 155 7.61 -17.56 -5.96
C ALA A 155 7.58 -18.47 -7.20
N ALA A 156 6.40 -18.99 -7.56
CA ALA A 156 6.21 -19.82 -8.75
C ALA A 156 6.54 -19.04 -10.02
N THR A 157 6.00 -17.82 -10.15
CA THR A 157 6.29 -16.97 -11.31
C THR A 157 7.77 -16.61 -11.41
N LEU A 158 8.42 -16.34 -10.26
CA LEU A 158 9.85 -16.03 -10.26
C LEU A 158 10.68 -17.23 -10.73
N ALA A 159 10.33 -18.44 -10.29
CA ALA A 159 11.01 -19.67 -10.73
C ALA A 159 10.87 -19.89 -12.24
N ASP A 160 9.68 -19.70 -12.78
CA ASP A 160 9.41 -19.82 -14.22
C ASP A 160 10.19 -18.79 -15.04
N LEU A 161 10.25 -17.54 -14.57
CA LEU A 161 10.95 -16.46 -15.26
C LEU A 161 12.48 -16.60 -15.26
N THR A 162 13.06 -17.22 -14.24
CA THR A 162 14.52 -17.36 -14.11
C THR A 162 15.03 -18.73 -14.50
N GLY A 163 14.16 -19.75 -14.58
CA GLY A 163 14.56 -21.15 -14.74
C GLY A 163 15.31 -21.69 -13.53
N GLU A 164 15.23 -21.03 -12.37
CA GLU A 164 15.89 -21.42 -11.13
C GLU A 164 14.87 -21.77 -10.06
N LYS A 165 15.22 -22.69 -9.17
CA LYS A 165 14.44 -22.91 -7.94
C LYS A 165 14.37 -21.64 -7.10
N VAL A 166 13.21 -21.40 -6.49
CA VAL A 166 12.97 -20.27 -5.58
C VAL A 166 12.53 -20.79 -4.21
N TYR A 167 13.13 -20.26 -3.15
CA TYR A 167 12.76 -20.61 -1.79
C TYR A 167 11.65 -19.69 -1.28
N LEU A 168 10.50 -20.27 -0.93
CA LEU A 168 9.42 -19.57 -0.24
C LEU A 168 9.63 -19.71 1.26
N ILE A 169 10.05 -18.61 1.91
CA ILE A 169 10.57 -18.60 3.28
C ILE A 169 9.61 -17.81 4.19
N PRO A 170 9.00 -18.47 5.19
CA PRO A 170 8.26 -17.76 6.24
C PRO A 170 9.16 -16.83 7.04
N PHE A 171 8.68 -15.61 7.31
CA PHE A 171 9.45 -14.52 7.90
C PHE A 171 8.61 -13.75 8.94
N TYR A 172 7.96 -14.51 9.84
CA TYR A 172 7.09 -14.00 10.91
C TYR A 172 7.88 -13.29 12.00
N GLN A 173 7.27 -12.30 12.66
CA GLN A 173 7.98 -11.43 13.59
C GLN A 173 8.65 -12.19 14.75
N LYS A 174 8.00 -13.22 15.30
CA LYS A 174 8.47 -13.95 16.48
C LYS A 174 9.34 -15.17 16.19
N SER A 175 9.47 -15.59 14.92
CA SER A 175 10.11 -16.86 14.56
C SER A 175 10.96 -16.82 13.30
N TRP A 176 11.18 -15.64 12.70
CA TRP A 176 12.02 -15.53 11.50
C TRP A 176 13.46 -16.00 11.76
N ASP A 177 13.98 -15.81 12.98
CA ASP A 177 15.33 -16.16 13.42
C ASP A 177 15.52 -17.64 13.77
N GLU A 178 14.45 -18.43 13.85
CA GLU A 178 14.54 -19.88 14.04
C GLU A 178 15.26 -20.54 12.86
N ASN A 179 14.99 -20.06 11.64
CA ASN A 179 15.50 -20.65 10.40
C ASN A 179 16.23 -19.64 9.50
N CYS A 180 16.34 -18.37 9.90
CA CYS A 180 17.06 -17.34 9.17
C CYS A 180 18.05 -16.59 10.06
N ARG A 181 19.09 -16.02 9.43
CA ARG A 181 20.04 -15.13 10.10
C ARG A 181 20.67 -14.17 9.10
N TYR A 182 21.35 -13.14 9.59
CA TYR A 182 22.27 -12.35 8.77
C TYR A 182 23.70 -12.75 9.10
N ASN A 183 24.53 -12.99 8.09
CA ASN A 183 25.96 -13.18 8.30
C ASN A 183 26.67 -11.84 8.61
N GLU A 184 27.98 -11.87 8.85
CA GLU A 184 28.81 -10.69 9.15
C GLU A 184 28.69 -9.58 8.09
N ASP A 185 28.53 -9.97 6.82
CA ASP A 185 28.32 -9.06 5.69
C ASP A 185 26.88 -8.54 5.57
N LYS A 186 25.96 -8.90 6.47
CA LYS A 186 24.52 -8.58 6.38
C LYS A 186 23.82 -9.17 5.15
N VAL A 187 24.28 -10.33 4.69
CA VAL A 187 23.58 -11.18 3.72
C VAL A 187 22.62 -12.09 4.49
N LEU A 188 21.35 -12.12 4.07
CA LEU A 188 20.35 -13.02 4.63
C LEU A 188 20.73 -14.47 4.30
N GLN A 189 20.74 -15.34 5.31
CA GLN A 189 20.89 -16.77 5.18
C GLN A 189 19.67 -17.49 5.77
N PHE A 190 19.35 -18.66 5.24
CA PHE A 190 18.34 -19.56 5.78
C PHE A 190 18.88 -20.98 5.93
N GLN A 191 18.35 -21.73 6.88
CA GLN A 191 18.72 -23.14 7.07
C GLN A 191 17.83 -24.03 6.22
N TRP A 192 18.44 -24.91 5.42
CA TRP A 192 17.73 -25.87 4.59
C TRP A 192 18.47 -27.21 4.61
N LYS A 193 17.78 -28.27 5.07
CA LYS A 193 18.35 -29.63 5.19
C LYS A 193 19.70 -29.65 5.93
N GLY A 194 19.82 -28.86 7.01
CA GLY A 194 21.03 -28.77 7.83
C GLY A 194 22.09 -27.78 7.33
N GLU A 195 21.95 -27.21 6.13
CA GLU A 195 22.92 -26.28 5.55
C GLU A 195 22.41 -24.83 5.58
N TRP A 196 23.31 -23.89 5.87
CA TRP A 196 23.03 -22.45 5.75
C TRP A 196 23.24 -21.99 4.30
N LYS A 197 22.16 -21.58 3.65
CA LYS A 197 22.17 -21.04 2.28
C LYS A 197 22.03 -19.52 2.30
N SER A 198 22.87 -18.82 1.54
CA SER A 198 22.76 -17.38 1.35
C SER A 198 21.66 -17.02 0.36
N VAL A 199 20.97 -15.91 0.58
CA VAL A 199 19.98 -15.34 -0.33
C VAL A 199 20.61 -14.16 -1.07
N ARG A 200 20.73 -14.25 -2.40
CA ARG A 200 21.30 -13.17 -3.20
C ARG A 200 20.30 -12.04 -3.47
N ALA A 201 19.04 -12.41 -3.68
CA ALA A 201 17.92 -11.50 -3.89
C ALA A 201 16.63 -12.11 -3.36
N ALA A 202 15.78 -11.28 -2.75
CA ALA A 202 14.49 -11.70 -2.23
C ALA A 202 13.37 -10.75 -2.68
N PHE A 203 12.30 -11.33 -3.23
CA PHE A 203 11.04 -10.64 -3.34
C PHE A 203 10.40 -10.60 -1.95
N ARG A 204 10.16 -9.39 -1.42
CA ARG A 204 9.70 -9.20 -0.05
C ARG A 204 8.19 -9.05 -0.02
N TYR A 205 7.53 -10.06 0.54
CA TYR A 205 6.13 -10.05 0.96
C TYR A 205 5.97 -9.98 2.49
N VAL A 206 6.86 -9.21 3.12
CA VAL A 206 6.90 -8.97 4.57
C VAL A 206 6.22 -7.63 4.86
N THR A 207 5.09 -7.69 5.54
CA THR A 207 4.13 -6.59 5.62
C THR A 207 4.02 -5.98 7.01
N GLN A 208 4.12 -6.79 8.07
CA GLN A 208 3.99 -6.38 9.46
C GLN A 208 5.36 -5.95 10.00
N LYS A 209 5.53 -4.65 10.30
CA LYS A 209 6.75 -4.06 10.89
C LYS A 209 8.08 -4.58 10.30
N PRO A 210 8.29 -4.59 8.96
CA PRO A 210 9.46 -5.23 8.35
C PRO A 210 10.81 -4.65 8.81
N TRP A 211 10.83 -3.42 9.33
CA TRP A 211 12.02 -2.77 9.87
C TRP A 211 12.58 -3.43 11.12
N ASN A 212 11.75 -4.16 11.87
CA ASN A 212 12.24 -4.92 13.02
C ASN A 212 13.05 -6.15 12.61
N ARG A 213 13.10 -6.49 11.32
CA ARG A 213 13.81 -7.69 10.88
C ARG A 213 14.60 -7.67 9.59
N ILE A 214 14.44 -6.61 8.80
CA ILE A 214 15.20 -6.43 7.59
C ILE A 214 16.05 -5.17 7.76
N PRO A 215 17.39 -5.29 7.88
CA PRO A 215 18.27 -4.13 7.98
C PRO A 215 18.12 -3.21 6.77
N VAL A 216 18.17 -1.89 7.00
CA VAL A 216 18.14 -0.89 5.91
C VAL A 216 19.34 -1.08 4.97
N ASP A 217 20.50 -1.43 5.53
CA ASP A 217 21.75 -1.65 4.79
C ASP A 217 22.04 -3.13 4.49
N CYS A 218 20.98 -3.95 4.37
CA CYS A 218 21.07 -5.36 3.98
C CYS A 218 21.78 -5.52 2.62
N LYS A 219 22.64 -6.53 2.50
CA LYS A 219 23.38 -6.84 1.26
C LYS A 219 22.64 -7.75 0.30
N THR A 220 21.71 -8.57 0.80
CA THR A 220 20.72 -9.25 -0.05
C THR A 220 19.88 -8.20 -0.77
N GLN A 221 19.63 -8.37 -2.07
CA GLN A 221 18.78 -7.45 -2.82
C GLN A 221 17.30 -7.66 -2.45
N ILE A 222 16.81 -6.86 -1.50
CA ILE A 222 15.42 -6.90 -1.05
C ILE A 222 14.53 -5.99 -1.93
N PHE A 223 13.36 -6.51 -2.34
CA PHE A 223 12.39 -5.79 -3.17
C PHE A 223 11.00 -5.71 -2.53
N ASN A 224 10.48 -4.54 -2.16
CA ASN A 224 11.20 -3.27 -1.99
C ASN A 224 12.11 -3.29 -0.75
N PRO A 225 13.20 -2.50 -0.72
CA PRO A 225 14.00 -2.30 0.49
C PRO A 225 13.18 -1.63 1.60
N VAL A 226 13.61 -1.82 2.85
CA VAL A 226 12.91 -1.26 4.03
C VAL A 226 12.82 0.26 4.01
N ILE A 227 13.75 0.96 3.38
CA ILE A 227 13.68 2.42 3.29
C ILE A 227 12.38 2.93 2.66
N GLY A 228 11.80 2.21 1.69
CA GLY A 228 10.51 2.58 1.10
C GLY A 228 9.35 2.45 2.09
N CYS A 229 9.47 1.61 3.12
CA CYS A 229 8.52 1.58 4.24
C CYS A 229 8.68 2.80 5.12
N LEU A 230 9.93 3.11 5.52
CA LEU A 230 10.25 4.18 6.46
C LEU A 230 9.90 5.56 5.90
N ALA A 231 10.13 5.77 4.61
CA ALA A 231 9.91 7.05 3.92
C ALA A 231 8.44 7.36 3.63
N GLY A 232 7.51 6.45 3.94
CA GLY A 232 6.08 6.71 3.80
C GLY A 232 5.24 5.49 3.44
N GLY A 233 5.81 4.51 2.72
CA GLY A 233 5.03 3.37 2.22
C GLY A 233 4.54 2.39 3.29
N ARG A 234 4.93 2.56 4.56
CA ARG A 234 4.31 1.95 5.76
C ARG A 234 4.39 2.87 6.99
N ASN A 235 4.64 4.16 6.78
CA ASN A 235 4.76 5.16 7.83
C ASN A 235 3.94 6.37 7.41
N LYS A 236 2.67 6.38 7.79
CA LYS A 236 1.69 7.38 7.34
C LYS A 236 2.09 8.80 7.76
N LEU A 237 2.79 8.96 8.90
CA LEU A 237 3.27 10.24 9.39
C LEU A 237 4.34 10.81 8.45
N VAL A 238 5.33 9.98 8.09
CA VAL A 238 6.38 10.40 7.15
C VAL A 238 5.83 10.56 5.73
N ALA A 239 4.82 9.77 5.34
CA ALA A 239 4.13 9.92 4.06
C ALA A 239 3.46 11.30 3.93
N ALA A 240 2.76 11.77 4.96
CA ALA A 240 2.13 13.10 4.96
C ALA A 240 3.16 14.21 4.70
N LYS A 241 4.31 14.15 5.36
CA LYS A 241 5.44 15.08 5.14
C LYS A 241 6.02 14.96 3.74
N ALA A 242 6.15 13.74 3.21
CA ALA A 242 6.61 13.52 1.84
C ALA A 242 5.66 14.17 0.81
N TYR A 243 4.35 14.05 1.01
CA TYR A 243 3.35 14.64 0.13
C TYR A 243 3.35 16.16 0.21
N GLU A 244 3.49 16.74 1.40
CA GLU A 244 3.55 18.19 1.58
C GLU A 244 4.77 18.80 0.89
N LEU A 245 5.96 18.25 1.13
CA LEU A 245 7.19 18.69 0.48
C LEU A 245 7.09 18.58 -1.05
N PHE A 246 6.57 17.45 -1.53
CA PHE A 246 6.43 17.24 -2.97
C PHE A 246 5.36 18.11 -3.60
N ASN A 247 4.26 18.41 -2.90
CA ASN A 247 3.25 19.35 -3.38
C ASN A 247 3.79 20.77 -3.47
N ALA A 248 4.70 21.17 -2.57
CA ALA A 248 5.41 22.44 -2.69
C ALA A 248 6.30 22.48 -3.93
N ASP A 249 7.01 21.38 -4.23
CA ASP A 249 7.81 21.25 -5.46
C ASP A 249 6.93 21.31 -6.74
N LEU A 250 5.70 20.77 -6.68
CA LEU A 250 4.77 20.73 -7.82
C LEU A 250 3.95 22.01 -8.02
N ALA A 251 4.01 22.99 -7.12
CA ALA A 251 3.09 24.12 -7.12
C ALA A 251 3.08 24.92 -8.44
N GLY A 252 4.19 24.93 -9.17
CA GLY A 252 4.32 25.56 -10.49
C GLY A 252 3.83 24.71 -11.68
N ASP A 253 3.67 23.41 -11.49
CA ASP A 253 3.36 22.45 -12.57
C ASP A 253 1.84 22.23 -12.74
N GLY A 254 1.01 22.86 -11.89
CA GLY A 254 -0.43 22.61 -11.83
C GLY A 254 -0.81 21.16 -11.46
N LEU A 255 0.13 20.42 -10.87
CA LEU A 255 -0.06 19.07 -10.35
C LEU A 255 -0.13 19.11 -8.82
N LYS A 256 -0.89 18.20 -8.24
CA LYS A 256 -1.01 18.08 -6.78
C LYS A 256 -1.39 16.67 -6.39
N ILE A 257 -0.77 16.16 -5.33
CA ILE A 257 -1.25 14.99 -4.59
C ILE A 257 -2.44 15.45 -3.74
N ASN A 258 -3.62 14.93 -4.08
CA ASN A 258 -4.84 15.17 -3.33
C ASN A 258 -4.87 14.25 -2.12
N ILE A 259 -4.77 14.81 -0.92
CA ILE A 259 -4.91 14.09 0.35
C ILE A 259 -6.03 14.76 1.16
N PRO A 260 -6.74 14.03 2.04
CA PRO A 260 -7.62 14.68 3.00
C PRO A 260 -6.77 15.52 3.96
N HIS A 261 -7.35 16.60 4.49
CA HIS A 261 -6.68 17.44 5.49
C HIS A 261 -6.08 16.57 6.60
N THR A 262 -4.79 16.72 6.87
CA THR A 262 -4.04 15.79 7.73
C THR A 262 -3.12 16.56 8.66
N ILE A 263 -3.28 16.35 9.96
CA ILE A 263 -2.45 16.92 11.03
C ILE A 263 -1.58 15.77 11.58
N TYR A 264 -0.26 15.92 11.51
CA TYR A 264 0.72 14.91 11.89
C TYR A 264 1.53 15.34 13.12
N ASP A 265 2.33 14.41 13.66
CA ASP A 265 3.08 14.56 14.92
C ASP A 265 2.19 14.78 16.17
N VAL A 266 0.93 14.32 16.12
CA VAL A 266 -0.07 14.56 17.17
C VAL A 266 0.20 13.72 18.41
N ASP A 267 0.28 14.35 19.58
CA ASP A 267 0.25 13.67 20.88
C ASP A 267 -1.18 13.24 21.23
N LYS A 268 -1.34 12.11 21.95
CA LYS A 268 -2.68 11.57 22.26
C LYS A 268 -3.59 12.59 22.95
N MET A 269 -3.04 13.40 23.86
CA MET A 269 -3.77 14.42 24.61
C MET A 269 -4.31 15.57 23.74
N GLU A 270 -3.74 15.80 22.56
CA GLU A 270 -4.15 16.89 21.65
C GLU A 270 -5.35 16.48 20.78
N ILE A 271 -5.62 15.18 20.65
CA ILE A 271 -6.62 14.62 19.74
C ILE A 271 -8.02 15.23 19.95
N PRO A 272 -8.56 15.38 21.19
CA PRO A 272 -9.88 15.98 21.38
C PRO A 272 -10.00 17.40 20.82
N MET A 273 -8.97 18.23 21.01
CA MET A 273 -8.97 19.61 20.49
C MET A 273 -8.90 19.63 18.96
N ILE A 274 -8.13 18.74 18.37
CA ILE A 274 -8.02 18.63 16.91
C ILE A 274 -9.34 18.11 16.30
N ILE A 275 -9.97 17.10 16.90
CA ILE A 275 -11.28 16.63 16.45
C ILE A 275 -12.32 17.77 16.52
N GLN A 276 -12.29 18.58 17.58
CA GLN A 276 -13.16 19.75 17.69
C GLN A 276 -12.89 20.77 16.59
N SER A 277 -11.64 21.06 16.24
CA SER A 277 -11.30 22.00 15.16
C SER A 277 -11.76 21.50 13.78
N LEU A 278 -11.91 20.18 13.61
CA LEU A 278 -12.46 19.54 12.42
C LEU A 278 -14.00 19.45 12.39
N GLY A 279 -14.68 20.16 13.30
CA GLY A 279 -16.14 20.13 13.41
C GLY A 279 -16.68 18.95 14.22
N GLY A 280 -15.87 18.42 15.14
CA GLY A 280 -16.24 17.32 16.04
C GLY A 280 -16.10 15.93 15.44
N ARG A 281 -15.53 15.82 14.23
CA ARG A 281 -15.39 14.55 13.50
C ARG A 281 -14.02 14.43 12.86
N GLY A 282 -13.48 13.22 12.79
CA GLY A 282 -12.17 12.97 12.19
C GLY A 282 -11.80 11.50 12.19
N VAL A 283 -10.61 11.19 11.67
CA VAL A 283 -10.03 9.86 11.66
C VAL A 283 -8.66 9.90 12.33
N VAL A 284 -8.52 9.17 13.43
CA VAL A 284 -7.24 9.00 14.12
C VAL A 284 -6.54 7.75 13.58
N LYS A 285 -5.25 7.87 13.25
CA LYS A 285 -4.45 6.76 12.72
C LYS A 285 -3.17 6.57 13.52
N ILE A 286 -2.85 5.31 13.83
CA ILE A 286 -1.53 4.88 14.28
C ILE A 286 -0.63 4.83 13.04
N PRO A 287 0.48 5.60 12.98
CA PRO A 287 1.22 5.81 11.74
C PRO A 287 1.81 4.53 11.11
N TYR A 288 2.15 3.54 11.93
CA TYR A 288 2.95 2.37 11.55
C TYR A 288 2.10 1.11 11.31
N SER A 289 0.82 1.15 11.64
CA SER A 289 -0.11 0.04 11.50
C SER A 289 -0.62 -0.12 10.07
N ASN A 290 -1.02 -1.34 9.70
CA ASN A 290 -1.50 -1.69 8.35
C ASN A 290 -2.77 -2.56 8.39
N ALA A 291 -3.33 -2.81 7.21
CA ALA A 291 -4.50 -3.69 7.01
C ALA A 291 -5.76 -3.23 7.77
N GLY A 292 -5.93 -1.92 7.95
CA GLY A 292 -7.04 -1.33 8.69
C GLY A 292 -6.89 -1.40 10.21
N GLN A 293 -5.79 -1.96 10.73
CA GLN A 293 -5.48 -1.87 12.15
C GLN A 293 -4.99 -0.46 12.49
N GLY A 294 -5.39 0.05 13.64
CA GLY A 294 -4.96 1.38 14.12
C GLY A 294 -5.56 2.53 13.30
N VAL A 295 -6.78 2.36 12.80
CA VAL A 295 -7.58 3.44 12.20
C VAL A 295 -8.87 3.52 13.00
N PHE A 296 -9.18 4.71 13.49
CA PHE A 296 -10.32 4.96 14.37
C PHE A 296 -11.10 6.15 13.82
N THR A 297 -12.36 5.91 13.46
CA THR A 297 -13.28 6.95 13.04
C THR A 297 -13.92 7.56 14.30
N ILE A 298 -13.94 8.89 14.35
CA ILE A 298 -14.50 9.65 15.46
C ILE A 298 -15.63 10.50 14.88
N THR A 299 -16.86 10.14 15.22
CA THR A 299 -18.10 10.79 14.77
C THR A 299 -18.99 11.24 15.92
N ASN A 300 -18.71 10.75 17.13
CA ASN A 300 -19.42 11.05 18.36
C ASN A 300 -18.47 10.98 19.58
N SER A 301 -18.93 11.48 20.74
CA SER A 301 -18.14 11.51 21.97
C SER A 301 -17.81 10.13 22.52
N LYS A 302 -18.64 9.12 22.25
CA LYS A 302 -18.38 7.74 22.70
C LYS A 302 -17.15 7.18 21.99
N GLU A 303 -17.08 7.28 20.66
CA GLU A 303 -15.92 6.83 19.88
C GLU A 303 -14.63 7.57 20.30
N LEU A 304 -14.73 8.86 20.62
CA LEU A 304 -13.60 9.63 21.14
C LEU A 304 -13.15 9.11 22.51
N ASN A 305 -14.07 8.94 23.46
CA ASN A 305 -13.75 8.44 24.80
C ASN A 305 -13.17 7.01 24.74
N ASP A 306 -13.83 6.13 23.98
CA ASP A 306 -13.36 4.76 23.74
C ASP A 306 -11.94 4.75 23.18
N PHE A 307 -11.58 5.70 22.29
CA PHE A 307 -10.23 5.82 21.76
C PHE A 307 -9.24 6.35 22.82
N MET A 308 -9.64 7.36 23.59
CA MET A 308 -8.79 8.01 24.59
C MET A 308 -8.42 7.06 25.74
N GLU A 309 -9.32 6.16 26.14
CA GLU A 309 -9.10 5.15 27.19
C GLU A 309 -8.14 4.03 26.79
N ARG A 310 -7.80 3.91 25.50
CA ARG A 310 -6.90 2.85 25.01
C ARG A 310 -5.47 3.06 25.48
N GLU A 311 -4.74 1.97 25.60
CA GLU A 311 -3.28 2.00 25.66
C GLU A 311 -2.73 1.52 24.33
N ASP A 312 -1.81 2.31 23.76
CA ASP A 312 -1.16 2.00 22.49
C ASP A 312 0.36 1.98 22.69
N SER A 313 1.05 1.25 21.80
CA SER A 313 2.51 1.06 21.86
C SER A 313 3.33 2.21 21.26
N TYR A 314 2.65 3.23 20.75
CA TYR A 314 3.24 4.36 20.06
C TYR A 314 2.65 5.66 20.59
N ASP A 315 3.47 6.71 20.63
CA ASP A 315 3.11 7.98 21.26
C ASP A 315 2.60 9.01 20.25
N ARG A 316 2.86 8.78 18.95
CA ARG A 316 2.50 9.72 17.88
C ARG A 316 1.36 9.20 17.02
N TYR A 317 0.45 10.11 16.68
CA TYR A 317 -0.72 9.88 15.86
C TYR A 317 -0.75 10.81 14.66
N ILE A 318 -1.70 10.54 13.79
CA ILE A 318 -2.10 11.40 12.68
C ILE A 318 -3.60 11.54 12.78
N VAL A 319 -4.10 12.77 12.70
CA VAL A 319 -5.52 13.06 12.64
C VAL A 319 -5.83 13.57 11.25
N GLN A 320 -6.74 12.89 10.57
CA GLN A 320 -7.13 13.19 9.21
C GLN A 320 -8.62 13.58 9.18
N GLY A 321 -8.98 14.51 8.30
CA GLY A 321 -10.36 14.85 8.01
C GLY A 321 -11.14 13.59 7.59
N LEU A 322 -12.25 13.35 8.26
CA LEU A 322 -13.17 12.28 7.94
C LEU A 322 -13.92 12.61 6.66
N ILE A 323 -13.85 11.67 5.72
CA ILE A 323 -14.62 11.68 4.48
C ILE A 323 -15.77 10.70 4.69
N GLY A 324 -16.99 11.23 4.78
CA GLY A 324 -18.20 10.46 5.05
C GLY A 324 -19.35 10.92 4.15
N ASN A 325 -20.57 10.92 4.69
CA ASN A 325 -21.71 11.59 4.05
C ASN A 325 -21.54 13.12 4.15
N SER A 326 -22.23 13.88 3.29
CA SER A 326 -22.24 15.34 3.32
C SER A 326 -22.75 15.95 4.64
N SER A 327 -23.70 15.29 5.31
CA SER A 327 -24.16 15.71 6.65
C SER A 327 -23.14 15.41 7.76
N TRP A 328 -22.24 14.48 7.45
CA TRP A 328 -21.31 13.71 8.26
C TRP A 328 -19.85 14.07 8.36
N SER A 329 -19.34 14.81 7.38
CA SER A 329 -17.91 14.88 7.13
C SER A 329 -17.21 15.93 7.98
N SER A 330 -15.89 15.83 8.09
CA SER A 330 -15.10 16.85 8.77
C SER A 330 -15.14 18.16 8.02
N ARG A 331 -15.13 19.26 8.78
CA ARG A 331 -14.93 20.61 8.25
C ARG A 331 -13.45 20.93 8.31
N SER A 332 -12.83 21.26 7.18
CA SER A 332 -11.41 21.59 7.13
C SER A 332 -11.15 22.90 6.41
N PRO A 333 -10.02 23.58 6.68
CA PRO A 333 -9.63 24.79 5.95
C PRO A 333 -9.48 24.56 4.44
N ASP A 334 -9.16 23.32 4.02
CA ASP A 334 -8.98 22.92 2.62
C ASP A 334 -10.33 22.61 1.92
N GLY A 335 -11.44 22.76 2.63
CA GLY A 335 -12.79 22.39 2.18
C GLY A 335 -13.27 21.05 2.72
N GLU A 336 -14.52 20.71 2.38
CA GLU A 336 -15.17 19.46 2.78
C GLU A 336 -15.13 18.45 1.63
N LEU A 337 -14.96 17.17 1.99
CA LEU A 337 -14.90 16.05 1.06
C LEU A 337 -15.93 14.99 1.49
N TYR A 338 -16.70 14.50 0.52
CA TYR A 338 -17.74 13.49 0.75
C TYR A 338 -17.51 12.28 -0.13
N HIS A 339 -17.86 11.10 0.35
CA HIS A 339 -17.82 9.90 -0.48
C HIS A 339 -18.86 9.97 -1.60
N VAL A 340 -18.44 9.68 -2.83
CA VAL A 340 -19.39 9.38 -3.92
C VAL A 340 -20.02 7.99 -3.68
N GLY A 341 -19.22 7.04 -3.20
CA GLY A 341 -19.65 5.68 -2.90
C GLY A 341 -19.94 4.85 -4.15
N THR A 342 -20.51 3.66 -3.94
CA THR A 342 -20.96 2.77 -5.02
C THR A 342 -22.23 3.31 -5.68
N MET A 343 -22.50 2.86 -6.91
CA MET A 343 -23.84 2.96 -7.49
C MET A 343 -24.89 2.38 -6.52
N PRO A 344 -26.06 3.03 -6.34
CA PRO A 344 -27.11 2.53 -5.49
C PRO A 344 -27.52 1.11 -5.91
N ASN A 345 -27.69 0.22 -4.94
CA ASN A 345 -28.25 -1.11 -5.22
C ASN A 345 -29.79 -1.04 -5.39
N LYS A 346 -30.45 -2.20 -5.57
CA LYS A 346 -31.92 -2.27 -5.70
C LYS A 346 -32.70 -1.77 -4.47
N LYS A 347 -32.05 -1.62 -3.32
CA LYS A 347 -32.60 -1.03 -2.08
C LYS A 347 -32.21 0.44 -1.93
N ASN A 348 -31.65 1.07 -2.97
CA ASN A 348 -31.09 2.42 -2.97
C ASN A 348 -29.94 2.63 -1.97
N HIS A 349 -29.30 1.57 -1.50
CA HIS A 349 -28.16 1.69 -0.60
C HIS A 349 -26.89 2.03 -1.39
N ILE A 350 -26.22 3.09 -0.96
CA ILE A 350 -24.86 3.46 -1.36
C ILE A 350 -23.89 2.95 -0.29
N TYR A 351 -22.74 2.44 -0.70
CA TYR A 351 -21.70 2.00 0.21
C TYR A 351 -20.43 2.80 -0.03
N VAL A 352 -19.66 3.06 1.02
CA VAL A 352 -18.28 3.50 0.84
C VAL A 352 -17.49 2.41 0.12
N ALA A 353 -16.73 2.82 -0.88
CA ALA A 353 -15.77 1.99 -1.55
C ALA A 353 -14.46 2.73 -1.73
N ASP A 354 -13.37 1.99 -1.55
CA ASP A 354 -12.03 2.45 -1.89
C ASP A 354 -11.50 1.65 -3.09
N ILE A 355 -10.61 2.27 -3.85
CA ILE A 355 -9.92 1.64 -4.97
C ILE A 355 -8.47 1.46 -4.56
N ARG A 356 -7.99 0.21 -4.53
CA ARG A 356 -6.56 -0.06 -4.46
C ARG A 356 -5.99 -0.05 -5.87
N PHE A 357 -5.05 0.87 -6.10
CA PHE A 357 -4.40 1.06 -7.37
C PHE A 357 -2.91 0.74 -7.24
N MET A 358 -2.44 -0.29 -7.96
CA MET A 358 -1.06 -0.75 -7.88
C MET A 358 -0.27 -0.36 -9.13
N VAL A 359 0.93 0.17 -8.91
CA VAL A 359 1.89 0.53 -9.95
C VAL A 359 3.22 -0.18 -9.73
N ALA A 360 3.95 -0.40 -10.82
CA ALA A 360 5.34 -0.79 -10.76
C ALA A 360 6.19 0.08 -11.69
N SER A 361 7.42 0.36 -11.28
CA SER A 361 8.40 1.15 -12.01
C SER A 361 9.43 0.25 -12.68
N GLY A 362 9.64 0.45 -13.97
CA GLY A 362 10.62 -0.24 -14.82
C GLY A 362 11.54 0.73 -15.56
N GLU A 363 12.14 0.30 -16.67
CA GLU A 363 13.01 1.14 -17.52
C GLU A 363 12.23 2.30 -18.18
N ASP A 364 10.96 2.09 -18.51
CA ASP A 364 10.13 3.14 -19.13
C ASP A 364 9.36 3.99 -18.11
N GLY A 365 9.65 3.87 -16.80
CA GLY A 365 8.90 4.53 -15.74
C GLY A 365 7.75 3.67 -15.20
N PHE A 366 6.64 4.28 -14.79
CA PHE A 366 5.55 3.58 -14.11
C PHE A 366 4.58 2.89 -15.08
N LEU A 367 4.06 1.74 -14.64
CA LEU A 367 3.03 0.95 -15.32
C LEU A 367 1.89 0.64 -14.33
N PRO A 368 0.62 0.74 -14.75
CA PRO A 368 -0.50 0.23 -13.96
C PRO A 368 -0.48 -1.31 -13.97
N ILE A 369 -0.51 -1.91 -12.78
CA ILE A 369 -0.36 -3.36 -12.61
C ILE A 369 -1.69 -4.01 -12.29
N CYS A 370 -2.29 -3.59 -11.17
CA CYS A 370 -3.47 -4.24 -10.59
C CYS A 370 -4.39 -3.16 -10.01
N LEU A 371 -5.69 -3.36 -10.19
CA LEU A 371 -6.72 -2.55 -9.58
C LEU A 371 -7.78 -3.48 -9.01
N TYR A 372 -8.29 -3.15 -7.84
CA TYR A 372 -9.51 -3.75 -7.30
C TYR A 372 -10.12 -2.77 -6.30
N ALA A 373 -11.39 -2.95 -5.96
CA ALA A 373 -12.04 -2.12 -4.98
C ALA A 373 -12.54 -2.93 -3.80
N ARG A 374 -12.71 -2.28 -2.65
CA ARG A 374 -13.26 -2.90 -1.44
C ARG A 374 -14.39 -2.04 -0.94
N LYS A 375 -15.47 -2.69 -0.53
CA LYS A 375 -16.68 -2.04 -0.05
C LYS A 375 -16.79 -2.14 1.47
N ALA A 376 -17.33 -1.11 2.12
CA ALA A 376 -17.72 -1.18 3.52
C ALA A 376 -18.79 -2.27 3.78
N ARG A 377 -18.96 -2.65 5.05
CA ARG A 377 -19.90 -3.69 5.45
C ARG A 377 -21.34 -3.19 5.39
N GLU A 378 -21.55 -1.97 5.88
CA GLU A 378 -22.86 -1.35 5.98
C GLU A 378 -23.02 -0.17 5.00
N PRO A 379 -24.27 0.18 4.62
CA PRO A 379 -24.54 1.33 3.76
C PRO A 379 -24.08 2.63 4.42
N LEU A 380 -23.66 3.60 3.61
CA LEU A 380 -23.40 4.96 4.07
C LEU A 380 -24.74 5.65 4.35
N GLN A 381 -25.04 5.92 5.62
CA GLN A 381 -26.29 6.56 6.05
C GLN A 381 -26.25 8.09 5.88
N ASP A 382 -27.41 8.70 5.67
CA ASP A 382 -27.56 10.15 5.60
C ASP A 382 -27.47 10.83 6.96
N HIS A 383 -27.80 10.11 8.04
CA HIS A 383 -27.71 10.60 9.40
C HIS A 383 -27.08 9.53 10.29
N LEU A 384 -26.29 9.96 11.27
CA LEU A 384 -25.71 9.08 12.28
C LEU A 384 -26.49 9.26 13.58
N ASP A 385 -26.93 8.13 14.14
CA ASP A 385 -27.37 8.08 15.53
C ASP A 385 -26.14 8.19 16.45
N GLU A 386 -26.33 8.68 17.68
CA GLU A 386 -25.22 8.84 18.65
C GLU A 386 -24.52 7.51 19.00
N ALA A 387 -25.19 6.38 18.78
CA ALA A 387 -24.68 5.03 19.02
C ALA A 387 -24.20 4.31 17.74
N ALA A 388 -24.18 5.00 16.59
CA ALA A 388 -23.79 4.38 15.33
C ALA A 388 -22.31 3.96 15.32
N ASP A 389 -22.05 2.74 14.83
CA ASP A 389 -20.70 2.28 14.52
C ASP A 389 -20.27 2.88 13.18
N SER A 390 -19.55 4.00 13.21
CA SER A 390 -19.11 4.66 11.98
C SER A 390 -18.14 3.81 11.17
N TRP A 391 -17.40 2.90 11.81
CA TRP A 391 -16.43 2.04 11.15
C TRP A 391 -17.10 0.97 10.28
N SER A 392 -18.29 0.48 10.63
CA SER A 392 -19.03 -0.48 9.79
C SER A 392 -19.36 0.10 8.40
N MET A 393 -19.57 1.42 8.33
CA MET A 393 -19.95 2.18 7.14
C MET A 393 -18.75 2.75 6.36
N LEU A 394 -17.63 3.01 7.02
CA LEU A 394 -16.44 3.62 6.41
C LEU A 394 -15.29 2.63 6.17
N GLY A 395 -15.20 1.57 6.98
CA GLY A 395 -14.10 0.60 6.98
C GLY A 395 -14.15 -0.36 5.80
N THR A 396 -13.24 -0.20 4.83
CA THR A 396 -13.18 -1.05 3.63
C THR A 396 -12.13 -2.17 3.70
N ASN A 397 -11.34 -2.26 4.79
CA ASN A 397 -10.30 -3.30 4.94
C ASN A 397 -10.90 -4.71 4.92
N LEU A 398 -10.38 -5.61 4.08
CA LEU A 398 -10.90 -6.99 3.98
C LEU A 398 -10.34 -7.94 5.05
N SER A 399 -9.19 -7.61 5.64
CA SER A 399 -8.49 -8.50 6.57
C SER A 399 -9.21 -8.58 7.92
N LYS A 400 -9.54 -9.81 8.33
CA LYS A 400 -9.97 -10.15 9.69
C LYS A 400 -8.80 -10.77 10.46
N LYS A 401 -8.45 -10.21 11.61
CA LYS A 401 -7.45 -10.82 12.50
C LYS A 401 -8.15 -11.91 13.31
N MET A 402 -7.71 -13.16 13.16
CA MET A 402 -8.28 -14.32 13.85
C MET A 402 -7.44 -14.74 15.07
N GLY A 403 -6.21 -14.22 15.16
CA GLY A 403 -5.27 -14.52 16.24
C GLY A 403 -3.87 -14.02 15.89
N GLU A 404 -2.87 -14.49 16.63
CA GLU A 404 -1.46 -14.22 16.31
C GLU A 404 -1.07 -14.86 14.98
N ASP A 405 -0.53 -14.03 14.08
CA ASP A 405 -0.19 -14.32 12.68
C ASP A 405 -1.31 -14.94 11.81
N LYS A 406 -2.51 -15.16 12.35
CA LYS A 406 -3.66 -15.76 11.65
C LYS A 406 -4.60 -14.68 11.12
N TRP A 407 -4.80 -14.71 9.80
CA TRP A 407 -5.61 -13.76 9.07
C TRP A 407 -6.66 -14.48 8.22
N ASP A 408 -7.84 -13.90 8.16
CA ASP A 408 -8.90 -14.26 7.21
C ASP A 408 -9.28 -13.04 6.35
N SER A 409 -10.11 -13.23 5.33
CA SER A 409 -10.50 -12.19 4.36
C SER A 409 -11.99 -12.24 4.01
N GLU A 410 -12.67 -11.09 4.12
CA GLU A 410 -14.06 -10.90 3.67
C GLU A 410 -14.14 -10.71 2.14
N THR A 411 -13.91 -11.79 1.39
CA THR A 411 -13.85 -11.75 -0.09
C THR A 411 -15.19 -11.40 -0.77
N GLU A 412 -16.30 -11.44 -0.06
CA GLU A 412 -17.63 -11.00 -0.48
C GLU A 412 -17.73 -9.47 -0.63
N ARG A 413 -16.89 -8.71 0.07
CA ARG A 413 -16.80 -7.23 -0.03
C ARG A 413 -15.81 -6.75 -1.08
N LEU A 414 -15.07 -7.68 -1.70
CA LEU A 414 -14.17 -7.40 -2.81
C LEU A 414 -14.96 -7.16 -4.09
N ILE A 415 -14.78 -6.00 -4.71
CA ILE A 415 -15.34 -5.63 -6.01
C ILE A 415 -14.25 -5.85 -7.05
N LEU A 416 -14.46 -6.81 -7.96
CA LEU A 416 -13.51 -7.13 -9.02
C LEU A 416 -13.58 -6.12 -10.18
N MET A 417 -12.49 -6.03 -10.93
CA MET A 417 -12.42 -5.31 -12.20
C MET A 417 -12.97 -6.16 -13.36
N ASP A 418 -14.05 -6.88 -13.10
CA ASP A 418 -14.70 -7.80 -14.03
C ASP A 418 -16.00 -7.19 -14.62
N THR A 419 -16.57 -7.86 -15.61
CA THR A 419 -17.81 -7.43 -16.28
C THR A 419 -19.03 -7.33 -15.37
N ARG A 420 -19.01 -7.95 -14.18
CA ARG A 420 -20.15 -8.04 -13.26
C ARG A 420 -20.09 -7.00 -12.15
N ASP A 421 -18.90 -6.72 -11.65
CA ASP A 421 -18.68 -5.93 -10.44
C ASP A 421 -18.28 -4.49 -10.74
N PHE A 422 -17.49 -4.24 -11.79
CA PHE A 422 -16.86 -2.92 -12.03
C PHE A 422 -17.88 -1.77 -12.06
N ASN A 423 -19.00 -1.95 -12.76
CA ASN A 423 -20.02 -0.90 -12.91
C ASN A 423 -20.69 -0.49 -11.58
N LYS A 424 -20.54 -1.29 -10.52
CA LYS A 424 -21.01 -0.93 -9.17
C LYS A 424 -20.23 0.24 -8.57
N LEU A 425 -19.04 0.56 -9.08
CA LEU A 425 -18.21 1.66 -8.57
C LEU A 425 -18.64 3.03 -9.12
N GLY A 426 -19.37 3.08 -10.23
CA GLY A 426 -19.76 4.35 -10.85
C GLY A 426 -18.60 5.20 -11.37
N ILE A 427 -17.44 4.58 -11.65
CA ILE A 427 -16.24 5.26 -12.15
C ILE A 427 -16.03 5.00 -13.65
N GLY A 428 -15.54 6.02 -14.36
CA GLY A 428 -15.19 5.95 -15.78
C GLY A 428 -13.69 5.97 -16.04
N ILE A 429 -13.33 6.16 -17.31
CA ILE A 429 -11.94 6.21 -17.77
C ILE A 429 -11.16 7.37 -17.13
N ASP A 430 -11.82 8.51 -16.91
CA ASP A 430 -11.20 9.71 -16.38
C ASP A 430 -10.78 9.54 -14.91
N GLN A 431 -11.61 8.88 -14.10
CA GLN A 431 -11.27 8.55 -12.71
C GLN A 431 -10.14 7.51 -12.63
N LEU A 432 -10.06 6.57 -13.57
CA LEU A 432 -8.94 5.62 -13.63
C LEU A 432 -7.63 6.32 -14.00
N ILE A 433 -7.68 7.26 -14.94
CA ILE A 433 -6.54 8.10 -15.32
C ILE A 433 -6.09 8.96 -14.11
N GLU A 434 -7.01 9.66 -13.46
CA GLU A 434 -6.70 10.46 -12.27
C GLU A 434 -6.14 9.59 -11.14
N GLY A 435 -6.73 8.41 -10.89
CA GLY A 435 -6.24 7.48 -9.88
C GLY A 435 -4.84 6.96 -10.16
N TYR A 436 -4.50 6.70 -11.42
CA TYR A 436 -3.15 6.36 -11.82
C TYR A 436 -2.18 7.51 -11.60
N VAL A 437 -2.53 8.74 -12.01
CA VAL A 437 -1.72 9.94 -11.80
C VAL A 437 -1.48 10.19 -10.31
N GLN A 438 -2.54 10.19 -9.50
CA GLN A 438 -2.44 10.37 -8.04
C GLN A 438 -1.55 9.31 -7.39
N THR A 439 -1.66 8.06 -7.83
CA THR A 439 -0.80 6.97 -7.36
C THR A 439 0.67 7.21 -7.73
N VAL A 440 0.96 7.60 -8.98
CA VAL A 440 2.32 7.87 -9.44
C VAL A 440 2.94 9.04 -8.68
N LEU A 441 2.21 10.14 -8.49
CA LEU A 441 2.69 11.30 -7.74
C LEU A 441 3.01 10.93 -6.28
N ALA A 442 2.10 10.24 -5.59
CA ALA A 442 2.30 9.83 -4.21
C ALA A 442 3.48 8.85 -4.03
N VAL A 443 3.61 7.88 -4.93
CA VAL A 443 4.75 6.93 -4.91
C VAL A 443 6.07 7.65 -5.21
N THR A 444 6.07 8.61 -6.14
CA THR A 444 7.24 9.45 -6.46
C THR A 444 7.68 10.29 -5.27
N ALA A 445 6.75 10.93 -4.56
CA ALA A 445 7.04 11.70 -3.36
C ALA A 445 7.77 10.86 -2.30
N ILE A 446 7.24 9.67 -2.01
CA ILE A 446 7.83 8.74 -1.04
C ILE A 446 9.19 8.23 -1.52
N ASP A 447 9.35 7.92 -2.80
CA ASP A 447 10.62 7.46 -3.35
C ASP A 447 11.69 8.56 -3.28
N LYS A 448 11.37 9.80 -3.64
CA LYS A 448 12.28 10.95 -3.52
C LYS A 448 12.73 11.15 -2.07
N LEU A 449 11.82 11.05 -1.10
CA LEU A 449 12.18 11.12 0.31
C LEU A 449 13.05 9.93 0.74
N ALA A 450 12.76 8.72 0.27
CA ALA A 450 13.58 7.53 0.52
C ALA A 450 15.03 7.71 0.03
N ILE A 451 15.22 8.32 -1.13
CA ILE A 451 16.53 8.65 -1.69
C ILE A 451 17.28 9.62 -0.75
N GLN A 452 16.62 10.67 -0.27
CA GLN A 452 17.23 11.65 0.63
C GLN A 452 17.63 11.05 1.99
N LEU A 453 16.86 10.08 2.48
CA LEU A 453 17.07 9.42 3.78
C LEU A 453 18.23 8.41 3.79
N ILE A 454 18.80 8.06 2.64
CA ILE A 454 19.97 7.18 2.54
C ILE A 454 21.23 7.96 2.17
N ASN A 455 22.37 7.59 2.75
CA ASN A 455 23.69 8.11 2.35
C ASN A 455 24.33 7.26 1.25
N ASP A 456 25.46 7.70 0.73
CA ASP A 456 26.15 7.02 -0.38
C ASP A 456 26.63 5.60 -0.03
N LYS A 457 26.72 5.27 1.27
CA LYS A 457 27.06 3.93 1.78
C LYS A 457 25.83 3.02 1.93
N GLY A 458 24.63 3.47 1.55
CA GLY A 458 23.39 2.71 1.69
C GLY A 458 22.81 2.68 3.11
N ARG A 459 23.32 3.51 4.03
CA ARG A 459 22.87 3.57 5.43
C ARG A 459 21.84 4.68 5.64
N LEU A 460 20.91 4.45 6.54
CA LEU A 460 19.93 5.45 6.95
C LEU A 460 20.63 6.66 7.60
N LYS A 461 20.29 7.88 7.15
CA LYS A 461 20.66 9.14 7.81
C LYS A 461 19.83 9.32 9.07
N ARG A 462 20.25 8.66 10.16
CA ARG A 462 19.49 8.58 11.43
C ARG A 462 19.04 9.94 11.98
N LYS A 463 19.89 10.97 11.94
CA LYS A 463 19.55 12.32 12.42
C LYS A 463 18.42 12.95 11.61
N LEU A 464 18.51 12.87 10.28
CA LEU A 464 17.46 13.35 9.38
C LEU A 464 16.15 12.58 9.60
N PHE A 465 16.23 11.25 9.70
CA PHE A 465 15.03 10.44 9.96
C PHE A 465 14.33 10.82 11.29
N ARG A 466 15.10 10.98 12.37
CA ARG A 466 14.58 11.43 13.68
C ARG A 466 13.95 12.84 13.63
N SER A 467 14.41 13.72 12.73
CA SER A 467 13.76 15.03 12.55
C SER A 467 12.37 14.93 11.89
N LEU A 468 12.14 13.86 11.10
CA LEU A 468 10.88 13.62 10.41
C LEU A 468 9.92 12.72 11.19
N ASN A 469 10.43 11.88 12.10
CA ASN A 469 9.63 11.01 12.94
C ASN A 469 10.17 11.06 14.36
N LYS A 470 9.39 11.59 15.30
CA LYS A 470 9.78 11.86 16.68
C LYS A 470 9.25 10.82 17.68
N ASP A 471 8.74 9.70 17.19
CA ASP A 471 8.18 8.64 18.04
C ASP A 471 9.30 7.73 18.55
N GLU A 472 9.66 7.87 19.83
CA GLU A 472 10.80 7.15 20.40
C GLU A 472 10.55 5.64 20.50
N ALA A 473 9.30 5.20 20.69
CA ALA A 473 8.97 3.77 20.67
C ALA A 473 9.25 3.17 19.29
N TYR A 474 8.80 3.83 18.22
CA TYR A 474 9.09 3.43 16.85
C TYR A 474 10.60 3.48 16.53
N ILE A 475 11.29 4.52 16.97
CA ILE A 475 12.73 4.64 16.75
C ILE A 475 13.50 3.54 17.50
N GLY A 476 13.05 3.17 18.70
CA GLY A 476 13.58 2.04 19.47
C GLY A 476 13.49 0.73 18.69
N GLU A 477 12.30 0.43 18.13
CA GLU A 477 12.10 -0.74 17.26
C GLU A 477 13.03 -0.75 16.04
N LEU A 478 13.32 0.41 15.45
CA LEU A 478 14.12 0.52 14.23
C LEU A 478 15.63 0.41 14.49
N PHE A 479 16.14 0.98 15.58
CA PHE A 479 17.58 1.05 15.86
C PHE A 479 18.09 -0.01 16.83
N ASN A 480 17.20 -0.63 17.60
CA ASN A 480 17.51 -1.81 18.39
C ASN A 480 16.49 -2.95 18.12
N PRO A 481 16.35 -3.41 16.87
CA PRO A 481 15.32 -4.37 16.49
C PRO A 481 15.46 -5.75 17.16
N TRP A 482 16.65 -6.07 17.70
CA TRP A 482 17.02 -7.42 18.16
C TRP A 482 17.34 -7.51 19.64
N GLY A 483 17.17 -6.41 20.39
CA GLY A 483 17.38 -6.42 21.83
C GLY A 483 18.77 -6.91 22.24
N THR A 484 19.85 -6.39 21.63
CA THR A 484 21.12 -6.43 22.35
C THR A 484 21.07 -5.33 23.40
N THR A 485 20.89 -5.70 24.65
CA THR A 485 21.44 -4.94 25.78
C THR A 485 22.96 -4.93 25.63
N SER A 486 23.46 -4.05 24.76
CA SER A 486 24.85 -3.62 24.89
C SER A 486 24.92 -2.77 26.16
N VAL A 487 25.53 -3.36 27.19
CA VAL A 487 25.96 -2.73 28.44
C VAL A 487 26.69 -1.42 28.17
#